data_AF-A0A0P9MWB6-F1
#
_entry.id   AF-A0A0P9MWB6-F1
#
_cell.length_a   1.000
_cell.length_b   1.000
_cell.length_c   1.000
_cell.angle_alpha   90.00
_cell.angle_beta   90.00
_cell.angle_gamma   90.00
#
_symmetry.space_group_name_H-M   'P 1'
#
loop_
_entity.id
_entity.type
_entity.pdbx_description
1 polymer ?
#
loop_
_entity_poly.entity_id
_entity_poly.type
_entity_poly.pdbx_seq_one_letter_code
_entity_poly.pdbx_strand_id
1 'polypeptide(L)'
;MVVIRTAEHYAGQLQALLPPGPAWDPERVPELQHVITGLSREFARIDGRAFDLLNEMDPATVSELVPDWERVMNLPDPCLGLKPLFADRRLSVRQRLVAT
;
A
#
# COMPACT_ATOMS: atom_id res chain seq x y z
N MET A 1 -1.97 6.52 -14.87
CA MET A 1 -0.91 5.63 -14.37
C MET A 1 -0.55 6.11 -12.98
N VAL A 2 -0.87 5.33 -11.94
CA VAL A 2 -0.42 5.67 -10.57
C VAL A 2 1.07 5.35 -10.51
N VAL A 3 1.87 6.31 -10.05
CA VAL A 3 3.33 6.16 -9.93
C VAL A 3 3.65 6.01 -8.45
N ILE A 4 4.10 4.81 -8.06
CA ILE A 4 4.62 4.55 -6.71
C ILE A 4 5.99 5.22 -6.62
N ARG A 5 6.20 6.04 -5.59
CA ARG A 5 7.47 6.76 -5.41
C ARG A 5 8.49 5.88 -4.71
N THR A 6 9.74 5.93 -5.18
CA THR A 6 10.87 5.25 -4.52
C THR A 6 11.43 6.10 -3.38
N ALA A 7 12.30 5.51 -2.57
CA ALA A 7 12.98 6.24 -1.49
C ALA A 7 13.81 7.41 -2.03
N GLU A 8 14.44 7.28 -3.20
CA GLU A 8 15.25 8.34 -3.81
C GLU A 8 14.38 9.54 -4.23
N HIS A 9 13.19 9.28 -4.76
CA HIS A 9 12.22 10.33 -5.06
C HIS A 9 11.81 11.09 -3.78
N TYR A 10 11.54 10.36 -2.70
CA TYR A 10 11.21 10.98 -1.40
C TYR A 10 12.40 11.72 -0.78
N ALA A 11 13.63 11.23 -0.93
CA ALA A 11 14.82 11.92 -0.45
C ALA A 11 15.00 13.26 -1.15
N GLY A 12 14.86 13.29 -2.49
CA GLY A 12 14.88 14.51 -3.26
C GLY A 12 13.76 15.48 -2.86
N GLN A 13 12.54 14.97 -2.64
CA GLN A 13 11.41 15.79 -2.20
C GLN A 13 11.64 16.38 -0.79
N LEU A 14 12.09 15.58 0.17
CA LEU A 14 12.36 16.04 1.53
C LEU A 14 13.47 17.09 1.56
N GLN A 15 14.55 16.88 0.80
CA GLN A 15 15.63 17.85 0.65
C GLN A 15 15.12 19.18 0.06
N ALA A 16 14.26 19.12 -0.95
CA ALA A 16 13.69 20.32 -1.58
C ALA A 16 12.71 21.10 -0.69
N LEU A 17 12.12 20.44 0.30
CA LEU A 17 11.17 21.04 1.24
C LEU A 17 11.81 21.58 2.53
N LEU A 18 13.12 21.42 2.69
CA LEU A 18 13.83 22.00 3.83
C LEU A 18 13.75 23.52 3.80
N PRO A 19 13.58 24.19 4.96
CA PRO A 19 13.68 25.63 5.02
C PRO A 19 15.08 26.11 4.64
N PRO A 20 15.23 27.35 4.16
CA PRO A 20 16.55 27.95 4.01
C PRO A 20 17.22 28.20 5.37
N GLY A 21 18.55 28.29 5.39
CA GLY A 21 19.34 28.73 6.55
C GLY A 21 20.34 27.71 7.07
N PRO A 22 21.23 28.12 8.01
CA PRO A 22 22.39 27.34 8.42
C PRO A 22 22.06 26.05 9.18
N ALA A 23 20.85 25.93 9.73
CA ALA A 23 20.39 24.72 10.40
C ALA A 23 20.10 23.56 9.43
N TRP A 24 19.93 23.86 8.13
CA TRP A 24 19.58 22.90 7.08
C TRP A 24 20.66 22.80 5.99
N ASP A 25 21.79 23.48 6.21
CA ASP A 25 22.94 23.48 5.31
C ASP A 25 23.69 22.14 5.42
N PRO A 26 23.76 21.33 4.34
CA PRO A 26 24.42 20.02 4.37
C PRO A 26 25.90 20.08 4.74
N GLU A 27 26.59 21.20 4.49
CA GLU A 27 28.00 21.36 4.85
C GLU A 27 28.17 21.57 6.37
N ARG A 28 27.17 22.16 7.02
CA ARG A 28 27.19 22.46 8.46
C ARG A 28 26.56 21.35 9.30
N VAL A 29 25.61 20.61 8.73
CA VAL A 29 24.85 19.57 9.40
C VAL A 29 24.81 18.31 8.53
N PRO A 30 25.95 17.63 8.32
CA PRO A 30 26.04 16.46 7.45
C PRO A 30 25.16 15.29 7.93
N GLU A 31 24.86 15.22 9.23
CA GLU A 31 24.01 14.18 9.82
C GLU A 31 22.55 14.27 9.35
N LEU A 32 22.10 15.43 8.87
CA LEU A 32 20.76 15.64 8.33
C LEU A 32 20.48 14.68 7.17
N GLN A 33 21.50 14.34 6.37
CA GLN A 33 21.36 13.41 5.26
C GLN A 33 20.96 11.99 5.72
N HIS A 34 21.42 11.56 6.90
CA HIS A 34 21.02 10.27 7.48
C HIS A 34 19.55 10.27 7.86
N VAL A 35 19.06 11.39 8.41
CA VAL A 35 17.64 11.56 8.77
C VAL A 35 16.77 11.55 7.51
N ILE A 36 17.14 12.33 6.48
CA ILE A 36 16.42 12.36 5.20
C ILE A 36 16.37 10.96 4.59
N THR A 37 17.52 10.29 4.48
CA THR A 37 17.59 8.95 3.88
C THR A 37 16.77 7.93 4.68
N GLY A 38 16.82 7.99 6.01
CA GLY A 38 16.03 7.13 6.88
C GLY A 38 14.53 7.32 6.70
N LEU A 39 14.05 8.57 6.76
CA LEU A 39 12.62 8.90 6.58
C LEU A 39 12.11 8.56 5.18
N SER A 40 12.94 8.76 4.15
CA SER A 40 12.56 8.51 2.76
C SER A 40 12.20 7.05 2.50
N ARG A 41 12.87 6.11 3.18
CA ARG A 41 12.57 4.67 3.09
C ARG A 41 11.19 4.36 3.67
N GLU A 42 10.86 4.95 4.81
CA GLU A 42 9.55 4.77 5.43
C GLU A 42 8.43 5.40 4.61
N PHE A 43 8.68 6.55 3.98
CA PHE A 43 7.70 7.20 3.11
C PHE A 43 7.41 6.35 1.88
N ALA A 44 8.44 5.80 1.23
CA ALA A 44 8.27 4.85 0.12
C ALA A 44 7.50 3.59 0.56
N ARG A 45 7.80 3.05 1.75
CA ARG A 45 7.10 1.89 2.31
C ARG A 45 5.62 2.18 2.55
N ILE A 46 5.29 3.35 3.10
CA ILE A 46 3.89 3.76 3.37
C ILE A 46 3.15 4.02 2.06
N ASP A 47 3.77 4.69 1.08
CA ASP A 47 3.18 4.93 -0.25
C ASP A 47 2.84 3.61 -0.96
N GLY A 48 3.76 2.63 -0.90
CA GLY A 48 3.51 1.27 -1.38
C GLY A 48 2.32 0.61 -0.69
N ARG A 49 2.25 0.63 0.65
CA ARG A 49 1.12 0.06 1.39
C ARG A 49 -0.20 0.77 1.12
N ALA A 50 -0.18 2.08 0.89
CA ALA A 50 -1.37 2.84 0.52
C ALA A 50 -1.87 2.43 -0.88
N PHE A 51 -0.94 2.20 -1.82
CA PHE A 51 -1.28 1.66 -3.13
C PHE A 51 -1.85 0.24 -3.05
N ASP A 52 -1.24 -0.64 -2.24
CA ASP A 52 -1.76 -1.99 -2.00
C ASP A 52 -3.19 -1.93 -1.46
N LEU A 53 -3.45 -1.06 -0.47
CA LEU A 53 -4.78 -0.88 0.10
C LEU A 53 -5.82 -0.50 -0.95
N LEU A 54 -5.47 0.35 -1.92
CA LEU A 54 -6.39 0.69 -3.02
C LEU A 54 -6.70 -0.54 -3.90
N ASN A 55 -5.74 -1.44 -4.12
CA ASN A 55 -5.98 -2.68 -4.86
C ASN A 55 -6.82 -3.69 -4.03
N GLU A 56 -6.74 -3.63 -2.71
CA GLU A 56 -7.56 -4.45 -1.82
C GLU A 56 -9.03 -4.00 -1.75
N MET A 57 -9.33 -2.76 -2.15
CA MET A 57 -10.69 -2.21 -2.20
C MET A 57 -11.51 -2.71 -3.39
N ASP A 58 -10.88 -3.19 -4.46
CA ASP A 58 -11.56 -3.82 -5.59
C ASP A 58 -11.46 -5.35 -5.45
N PRO A 59 -12.58 -6.08 -5.26
CA PRO A 59 -12.54 -7.53 -5.16
C PRO A 59 -12.09 -8.26 -6.44
N ALA A 60 -11.95 -7.56 -7.58
CA ALA A 60 -11.27 -8.11 -8.74
C ALA A 60 -9.74 -8.21 -8.56
N THR A 61 -9.14 -7.37 -7.73
CA THR A 61 -7.69 -7.28 -7.50
C THR A 61 -7.24 -7.64 -6.09
N VAL A 62 -8.18 -7.75 -5.15
CA VAL A 62 -7.93 -8.11 -3.74
C VAL A 62 -7.03 -9.34 -3.57
N SER A 63 -6.21 -9.32 -2.52
CA SER A 63 -5.35 -10.42 -2.13
C SER A 63 -5.35 -10.62 -0.61
N GLU A 64 -4.87 -9.64 0.15
CA GLU A 64 -4.78 -9.71 1.61
C GLU A 64 -6.16 -9.69 2.28
N LEU A 65 -7.11 -8.89 1.78
CA LEU A 65 -8.40 -8.65 2.44
C LEU A 65 -9.52 -9.62 2.03
N VAL A 66 -9.22 -10.69 1.28
CA VAL A 66 -10.23 -11.72 0.94
C VAL A 66 -11.02 -12.21 2.16
N PRO A 67 -10.40 -12.52 3.32
CA PRO A 67 -11.15 -12.95 4.50
C PRO A 67 -12.15 -11.91 5.04
N ASP A 68 -11.81 -10.61 4.97
CA ASP A 68 -12.70 -9.53 5.40
C ASP A 68 -13.87 -9.35 4.46
N TRP A 69 -13.63 -9.42 3.15
CA TRP A 69 -14.68 -9.44 2.15
C TRP A 69 -15.64 -10.60 2.37
N GLU A 70 -15.12 -11.81 2.59
CA GLU A 70 -15.94 -12.98 2.86
C GLU A 70 -16.80 -12.81 4.10
N ARG A 71 -16.23 -12.28 5.19
CA ARG A 71 -16.96 -11.98 6.43
C ARG A 71 -18.12 -11.01 6.20
N VAL A 72 -17.90 -9.92 5.46
CA VAL A 72 -18.94 -8.92 5.18
C VAL A 72 -20.01 -9.45 4.23
N MET A 73 -19.64 -10.34 3.31
CA MET A 73 -20.52 -10.92 2.29
C MET A 73 -21.20 -12.23 2.71
N ASN A 74 -20.94 -12.70 3.94
CA ASN A 74 -21.42 -13.98 4.45
C ASN A 74 -21.04 -15.17 3.54
N LEU A 75 -19.74 -15.26 3.24
CA LEU A 75 -19.06 -16.33 2.50
C LEU A 75 -18.13 -17.14 3.43
N PRO A 76 -17.68 -18.34 3.05
CA PRO A 76 -17.98 -19.07 1.80
C PRO A 76 -19.37 -19.69 1.78
N ASP A 77 -19.93 -19.86 0.59
CA ASP A 77 -21.17 -20.63 0.43
C ASP A 77 -20.93 -22.11 0.73
N PRO A 78 -21.91 -22.83 1.33
CA PRO A 78 -21.77 -24.26 1.63
C PRO A 78 -21.39 -25.13 0.44
N CYS A 79 -21.75 -24.71 -0.79
CA CYS A 79 -21.44 -25.41 -2.02
C CYS A 79 -19.98 -25.27 -2.50
N LEU A 80 -19.20 -24.36 -1.92
CA LEU A 80 -17.81 -24.10 -2.33
C LEU A 80 -16.83 -25.21 -1.89
N GLY A 81 -17.31 -26.16 -1.06
CA GLY A 81 -16.52 -27.28 -0.56
C GLY A 81 -15.67 -26.91 0.66
N LEU A 82 -14.97 -27.92 1.21
CA LEU A 82 -14.29 -27.80 2.52
C LEU A 82 -12.95 -27.05 2.45
N LYS A 83 -12.30 -27.01 1.28
CA LYS A 83 -10.97 -26.42 1.08
C LYS A 83 -10.85 -25.77 -0.31
N PRO A 84 -11.56 -24.67 -0.57
CA PRO A 84 -11.48 -23.97 -1.85
C PRO A 84 -10.09 -23.37 -2.07
N LEU A 85 -9.67 -23.28 -3.34
CA LEU A 85 -8.43 -22.57 -3.68
C LEU A 85 -8.61 -21.07 -3.43
N PHE A 86 -7.51 -20.37 -3.20
CA PHE A 86 -7.55 -18.91 -2.99
C PHE A 86 -8.21 -18.16 -4.16
N ALA A 87 -7.96 -18.60 -5.40
CA ALA A 87 -8.57 -18.02 -6.59
C ALA A 87 -10.10 -18.20 -6.61
N ASP A 88 -10.60 -19.36 -6.16
CA ASP A 88 -12.03 -19.64 -6.09
C ASP A 88 -12.71 -18.75 -5.04
N ARG A 89 -12.08 -18.58 -3.87
CA ARG A 89 -12.54 -17.68 -2.80
C ARG A 89 -12.68 -16.24 -3.30
N ARG A 90 -11.65 -15.73 -3.98
CA ARG A 90 -11.67 -14.39 -4.57
C ARG A 90 -12.76 -14.26 -5.65
N LEU A 91 -12.95 -15.29 -6.47
CA LEU A 91 -14.01 -15.32 -7.46
C LEU A 91 -15.40 -15.28 -6.83
N SER A 92 -15.64 -16.01 -5.74
CA SER A 92 -16.92 -16.00 -5.00
C SER A 92 -17.24 -14.62 -4.43
N VAL A 93 -16.24 -13.92 -3.86
CA VAL A 93 -16.39 -12.52 -3.43
C VAL A 93 -16.84 -11.64 -4.60
N ARG A 94 -16.15 -11.73 -5.74
CA ARG A 94 -16.50 -10.96 -6.93
C ARG A 94 -17.92 -11.27 -7.43
N GLN A 95 -18.29 -12.54 -7.48
CA GLN A 95 -19.62 -12.99 -7.91
C GLN A 95 -20.71 -12.46 -6.99
N ARG A 96 -20.48 -12.49 -5.66
CA ARG A 96 -21.44 -11.98 -4.68
C ARG A 96 -21.63 -10.46 -4.80
N LEU A 97 -20.57 -9.70 -5.09
CA LEU A 97 -20.68 -8.24 -5.25
C LEU A 97 -21.56 -7.83 -6.44
N VAL A 98 -21.54 -8.59 -7.53
CA VAL A 98 -22.26 -8.26 -8.78
C VAL A 98 -23.65 -8.89 -8.88
N ALA A 99 -24.00 -9.79 -7.96
CA ALA A 99 -25.31 -10.42 -7.92
C ALA A 99 -26.36 -9.41 -7.42
N THR A 100 -27.16 -8.88 -8.34
CA THR A 100 -28.38 -8.07 -8.07
C THR A 100 -29.57 -8.92 -7.69
#